data_AF-A0A4S3J6E1-F1
#
_entry.id   AF-A0A4S3J6E1-F1
#
_cell.length_a   1.000
_cell.length_b   1.000
_cell.length_c   1.000
_cell.angle_alpha   90.00
_cell.angle_beta   90.00
_cell.angle_gamma   90.00
#
_symmetry.space_group_name_H-M   'P 1'
#
loop_
_entity.id
_entity.type
_entity.pdbx_description
1 polymer ?
#
loop_
_entity_poly.entity_id
_entity_poly.type
_entity_poly.pdbx_seq_one_letter_code
_entity_poly.pdbx_strand_id
1 'polypeptide(L)'
;MKFLTAATLLTIASSTVAAPALVKDVQPLQIKDLNMRYNKGISMVQVNFDLYDPNNQDHNANSFHCAVNLEPNRPENRNIDKPCDNTQYDFGFPSDVKNIRDVNLKIRNLGASPFWGARAISAEVPGSSWQCYDNNTIPASPYTSCSWAGIMEFDVSAE
;
A
#
# COMPACT_ATOMS: atom_id res chain seq x y z
N MET A 1 53.01 -43.31 -40.14
CA MET A 1 52.99 -42.14 -39.22
C MET A 1 52.29 -40.98 -39.93
N LYS A 2 51.28 -40.38 -39.27
CA LYS A 2 50.76 -39.00 -39.45
C LYS A 2 49.97 -38.71 -40.74
N PHE A 3 48.89 -37.93 -40.78
CA PHE A 3 47.86 -37.35 -39.89
C PHE A 3 46.96 -36.59 -40.87
N LEU A 4 45.62 -36.72 -40.84
CA LEU A 4 44.73 -35.77 -41.52
C LEU A 4 43.45 -35.55 -40.69
N THR A 5 43.56 -34.54 -39.82
CA THR A 5 42.60 -33.51 -39.41
C THR A 5 41.09 -33.73 -39.65
N ALA A 6 40.35 -33.84 -38.54
CA ALA A 6 38.91 -33.70 -38.45
C ALA A 6 38.52 -32.20 -38.39
N ALA A 7 37.57 -31.78 -39.21
CA ALA A 7 36.99 -30.44 -39.20
C ALA A 7 35.79 -30.38 -38.25
N THR A 8 35.91 -29.60 -37.18
CA THR A 8 34.84 -29.38 -36.20
C THR A 8 34.02 -28.16 -36.61
N LEU A 9 32.76 -28.38 -36.98
CA LEU A 9 31.78 -27.31 -37.23
C LEU A 9 31.26 -26.78 -35.89
N LEU A 10 31.69 -25.58 -35.51
CA LEU A 10 31.13 -24.83 -34.37
C LEU A 10 29.86 -24.10 -34.85
N THR A 11 28.70 -24.65 -34.52
CA THR A 11 27.42 -23.95 -34.63
C THR A 11 27.34 -22.89 -33.53
N ILE A 12 27.46 -21.62 -33.93
CA ILE A 12 27.25 -20.48 -33.04
C ILE A 12 25.74 -20.38 -32.80
N ALA A 13 25.30 -20.83 -31.61
CA ALA A 13 23.94 -20.61 -31.16
C ALA A 13 23.79 -19.11 -30.86
N SER A 14 23.11 -18.39 -31.74
CA SER A 14 22.69 -17.00 -31.50
C SER A 14 21.66 -16.99 -30.38
N SER A 15 22.12 -16.88 -29.13
CA SER A 15 21.26 -16.51 -28.01
C SER A 15 20.82 -15.07 -28.25
N THR A 16 19.59 -14.92 -28.76
CA THR A 16 18.86 -13.66 -28.67
C THR A 16 18.69 -13.36 -27.19
N VAL A 17 19.58 -12.53 -26.65
CA VAL A 17 19.39 -11.91 -25.34
C VAL A 17 18.18 -11.00 -25.51
N ALA A 18 17.01 -11.49 -25.08
CA ALA A 18 15.87 -10.64 -24.84
C ALA A 18 16.32 -9.60 -23.82
N ALA A 19 16.55 -8.38 -24.28
CA ALA A 19 16.82 -7.26 -23.38
C ALA A 19 15.63 -7.17 -22.42
N PRO A 20 15.87 -6.98 -21.10
CA PRO A 20 14.78 -6.77 -20.17
C PRO A 20 13.96 -5.59 -20.67
N ALA A 21 12.65 -5.79 -20.85
CA ALA A 21 11.73 -4.72 -21.17
C ALA A 21 11.96 -3.61 -20.14
N LEU A 22 12.13 -2.36 -20.60
CA LEU A 22 12.22 -1.20 -19.73
C LEU A 22 11.04 -1.26 -18.75
N VAL A 23 11.33 -1.51 -17.48
CA VAL A 23 10.38 -1.29 -16.40
C VAL A 23 10.05 0.20 -16.48
N LYS A 24 8.82 0.53 -16.84
CA LYS A 24 8.32 1.90 -16.76
C LYS A 24 8.58 2.34 -15.32
N ASP A 25 9.36 3.40 -15.10
CA ASP A 25 9.63 3.92 -13.76
C ASP A 25 8.29 4.35 -13.13
N VAL A 26 7.66 3.45 -12.37
CA VAL A 26 6.41 3.74 -11.68
C VAL A 26 6.76 4.58 -10.47
N GLN A 27 6.19 5.77 -10.40
CA GLN A 27 6.42 6.67 -9.27
C GLN A 27 5.67 6.14 -8.03
N PRO A 28 6.20 6.34 -6.82
CA PRO A 28 5.51 5.91 -5.60
C PRO A 28 4.12 6.54 -5.47
N LEU A 29 3.16 5.79 -4.93
CA LEU A 29 1.91 6.39 -4.46
C LEU A 29 2.20 7.25 -3.22
N GLN A 30 1.43 8.32 -3.06
CA GLN A 30 1.57 9.20 -1.90
C GLN A 30 0.26 9.25 -1.12
N ILE A 31 0.34 9.11 0.19
CA ILE A 31 -0.78 9.37 1.10
C ILE A 31 -0.48 10.63 1.90
N LYS A 32 -1.47 11.50 2.06
CA LYS A 32 -1.46 12.61 3.02
C LYS A 32 -2.64 12.50 3.98
N ASP A 33 -2.55 13.23 5.08
CA ASP A 33 -3.63 13.37 6.08
C ASP A 33 -4.13 12.02 6.63
N LEU A 34 -3.26 11.00 6.68
CA LEU A 34 -3.63 9.70 7.23
C LEU A 34 -3.96 9.84 8.71
N ASN A 35 -5.22 9.54 9.04
CA ASN A 35 -5.74 9.54 10.40
C ASN A 35 -6.48 8.23 10.67
N MET A 36 -6.21 7.67 11.85
CA MET A 36 -6.93 6.54 12.40
C MET A 36 -7.45 6.88 13.80
N ARG A 37 -8.68 6.47 14.11
CA ARG A 37 -9.26 6.61 15.45
C ARG A 37 -9.93 5.32 15.87
N TYR A 38 -9.48 4.76 16.99
CA TYR A 38 -10.14 3.63 17.64
C TYR A 38 -11.01 4.13 18.79
N ASN A 39 -12.33 4.06 18.59
CA ASN A 39 -13.34 4.38 19.59
C ASN A 39 -13.58 3.14 20.46
N LYS A 40 -13.03 3.13 21.68
CA LYS A 40 -13.06 1.97 22.58
C LYS A 40 -14.48 1.66 23.08
N GLY A 41 -15.29 2.71 23.31
CA GLY A 41 -16.67 2.57 23.80
C GLY A 41 -17.62 1.83 22.85
N ILE A 42 -17.37 1.90 21.53
CA ILE A 42 -18.19 1.24 20.50
C ILE A 42 -17.41 0.23 19.67
N SER A 43 -16.14 -0.03 20.01
CA SER A 43 -15.24 -0.93 19.28
C SER A 43 -15.22 -0.67 17.76
N MET A 44 -14.98 0.57 17.37
CA MET A 44 -14.94 0.99 15.96
C MET A 44 -13.64 1.72 15.63
N VAL A 45 -12.99 1.35 14.53
CA VAL A 45 -11.84 2.03 13.97
C VAL A 45 -12.28 2.86 12.77
N GLN A 46 -12.03 4.15 12.82
CA GLN A 46 -12.22 5.06 11.68
C GLN A 46 -10.87 5.23 11.00
N VAL A 47 -10.84 5.15 9.68
CA VAL A 47 -9.65 5.38 8.86
C VAL A 47 -10.03 6.39 7.80
N ASN A 48 -9.20 7.41 7.61
CA ASN A 48 -9.34 8.38 6.53
C ASN A 48 -7.96 8.87 6.09
N PHE A 49 -7.83 9.13 4.79
CA PHE A 49 -6.65 9.74 4.18
C PHE A 49 -6.97 10.20 2.76
N ASP A 50 -6.07 10.99 2.18
CA ASP A 50 -6.11 11.31 0.76
C ASP A 50 -4.98 10.57 0.04
N LEU A 51 -5.33 9.81 -0.97
CA LEU A 51 -4.40 9.15 -1.89
C LEU A 51 -4.05 10.11 -3.02
N TYR A 52 -2.79 10.09 -3.44
CA TYR A 52 -2.31 10.72 -4.66
C TYR A 52 -1.55 9.69 -5.51
N ASP A 53 -1.98 9.52 -6.75
CA ASP A 53 -1.31 8.67 -7.74
C ASP A 53 -0.67 9.52 -8.84
N PRO A 54 0.66 9.67 -8.86
CA PRO A 54 1.37 10.35 -9.95
C PRO A 54 1.34 9.57 -11.28
N ASN A 55 1.00 8.30 -11.25
CA ASN A 55 0.96 7.44 -12.44
C ASN A 55 -0.40 7.44 -13.14
N ASN A 56 -1.43 8.03 -12.50
CA ASN A 56 -2.77 8.07 -13.05
C ASN A 56 -2.78 8.83 -14.38
N GLN A 57 -3.19 8.15 -15.45
CA GLN A 57 -3.28 8.71 -16.80
C GLN A 57 -4.64 9.37 -17.06
N ASP A 58 -5.61 9.17 -16.17
CA ASP A 58 -6.94 9.71 -16.31
C ASP A 58 -6.93 11.19 -15.86
N HIS A 59 -6.87 12.10 -16.83
CA HIS A 59 -6.61 13.55 -16.69
C HIS A 59 -7.57 14.34 -15.77
N ASN A 60 -8.51 13.69 -15.09
CA ASN A 60 -9.57 14.32 -14.31
C ASN A 60 -9.14 14.67 -12.88
N ALA A 61 -8.35 13.82 -12.22
CA ALA A 61 -7.77 14.08 -10.89
C ALA A 61 -6.72 13.02 -10.57
N ASN A 62 -5.66 13.43 -9.86
CA ASN A 62 -4.63 12.50 -9.35
C ASN A 62 -4.75 12.29 -7.84
N SER A 63 -5.71 12.92 -7.18
CA SER A 63 -5.92 12.79 -5.73
C SER A 63 -7.36 12.43 -5.40
N PHE A 64 -7.54 11.50 -4.46
CA PHE A 64 -8.83 10.91 -4.11
C PHE A 64 -8.91 10.69 -2.61
N HIS A 65 -10.09 10.89 -2.03
CA HIS A 65 -10.32 10.61 -0.62
C HIS A 65 -10.59 9.11 -0.41
N CYS A 66 -10.08 8.55 0.68
CA CYS A 66 -10.25 7.17 1.08
C CYS A 66 -10.67 7.13 2.54
N ALA A 67 -11.85 6.59 2.85
CA ALA A 67 -12.34 6.51 4.22
C ALA A 67 -13.17 5.25 4.49
N VAL A 68 -13.04 4.71 5.70
CA VAL A 68 -13.86 3.58 6.16
C VAL A 68 -14.02 3.56 7.68
N ASN A 69 -15.16 3.05 8.14
CA ASN A 69 -15.36 2.61 9.52
C ASN A 69 -15.26 1.07 9.57
N LEU A 70 -14.32 0.57 10.34
CA LEU A 70 -14.10 -0.86 10.59
C LEU A 70 -14.60 -1.21 11.98
N GLU A 71 -15.30 -2.33 12.11
CA GLU A 71 -15.59 -2.95 13.39
C GLU A 71 -14.62 -4.13 13.58
N PRO A 72 -13.55 -4.02 14.40
CA PRO A 72 -12.47 -5.01 14.46
C PRO A 72 -12.92 -6.41 14.89
N ASN A 73 -14.05 -6.49 15.60
CA ASN A 73 -14.61 -7.76 16.08
C ASN A 73 -15.47 -8.46 15.03
N ARG A 74 -15.71 -7.83 13.87
CA ARG A 74 -16.56 -8.36 12.82
C ARG A 74 -15.74 -9.01 11.70
N PRO A 75 -15.98 -10.29 11.37
CA PRO A 75 -15.27 -10.99 10.30
C PRO A 75 -15.27 -10.26 8.96
N GLU A 76 -16.36 -9.58 8.60
CA GLU A 76 -16.52 -8.81 7.36
C GLU A 76 -15.64 -7.55 7.27
N ASN A 77 -14.90 -7.21 8.32
CA ASN A 77 -13.93 -6.10 8.31
C ASN A 77 -12.48 -6.59 8.35
N ARG A 78 -12.26 -7.91 8.28
CA ARG A 78 -10.94 -8.53 8.23
C ARG A 78 -10.59 -8.83 6.78
N ASN A 79 -9.41 -8.39 6.33
CA ASN A 79 -8.87 -8.67 5.00
C ASN A 79 -9.78 -8.24 3.84
N ILE A 80 -10.60 -7.20 4.02
CA ILE A 80 -11.46 -6.67 2.96
C ILE A 80 -10.90 -5.34 2.51
N ASP A 81 -10.56 -5.26 1.23
CA ASP A 81 -10.20 -4.01 0.58
C ASP A 81 -11.45 -3.13 0.41
N LYS A 82 -11.29 -1.84 0.68
CA LYS A 82 -12.35 -0.84 0.73
C LYS A 82 -12.09 0.20 -0.37
N PRO A 83 -13.10 0.52 -1.19
CA PRO A 83 -12.90 1.47 -2.27
C PRO A 83 -12.60 2.87 -1.72
N CYS A 84 -11.74 3.60 -2.42
CA CYS A 84 -11.66 5.05 -2.31
C CYS A 84 -12.79 5.70 -3.12
N ASP A 85 -12.90 7.04 -3.07
CA ASP A 85 -13.86 7.81 -3.89
C ASP A 85 -13.71 7.52 -5.38
N ASN A 86 -12.47 7.27 -5.83
CA ASN A 86 -12.23 6.66 -7.13
C ASN A 86 -12.21 5.14 -7.00
N THR A 87 -13.18 4.47 -7.63
CA THR A 87 -13.36 3.02 -7.57
C THR A 87 -12.25 2.21 -8.27
N GLN A 88 -11.34 2.88 -8.98
CA GLN A 88 -10.11 2.26 -9.48
C GLN A 88 -9.07 2.04 -8.37
N TYR A 89 -9.29 2.57 -7.17
CA TYR A 89 -8.39 2.38 -6.04
C TYR A 89 -9.14 1.77 -4.87
N ASP A 90 -8.48 0.82 -4.22
CA ASP A 90 -8.90 0.30 -2.93
C ASP A 90 -7.74 0.32 -1.93
N PHE A 91 -8.10 0.27 -0.66
CA PHE A 91 -7.15 0.12 0.43
C PHE A 91 -7.65 -0.89 1.45
N GLY A 92 -6.72 -1.52 2.14
CA GLY A 92 -7.07 -2.54 3.11
C GLY A 92 -5.97 -2.77 4.11
N PHE A 93 -6.28 -3.62 5.08
CA PHE A 93 -5.34 -4.07 6.09
C PHE A 93 -5.17 -5.59 5.92
N PRO A 94 -3.97 -6.09 5.57
CA PRO A 94 -3.71 -7.52 5.43
C PRO A 94 -3.86 -8.32 6.73
N SER A 95 -4.04 -7.63 7.85
CA SER A 95 -4.27 -8.19 9.18
C SER A 95 -5.33 -7.39 9.94
N ASP A 96 -5.91 -7.99 10.98
CA ASP A 96 -6.91 -7.35 11.83
C ASP A 96 -6.37 -6.04 12.43
N VAL A 97 -7.11 -4.94 12.26
CA VAL A 97 -6.79 -3.65 12.89
C VAL A 97 -7.25 -3.65 14.36
N LYS A 98 -6.52 -4.39 15.20
CA LYS A 98 -6.76 -4.45 16.66
C LYS A 98 -6.02 -3.35 17.43
N ASN A 99 -4.89 -2.90 16.88
CA ASN A 99 -4.06 -1.87 17.46
C ASN A 99 -3.73 -0.84 16.39
N ILE A 100 -4.38 0.32 16.41
CA ILE A 100 -4.11 1.36 15.40
C ILE A 100 -2.70 1.99 15.55
N ARG A 101 -1.95 1.65 16.60
CA ARG A 101 -0.55 2.07 16.78
C ARG A 101 0.42 1.24 15.93
N ASP A 102 0.01 0.06 15.48
CA ASP A 102 0.82 -0.87 14.68
C ASP A 102 -0.07 -1.57 13.65
N VAL A 103 0.03 -1.11 12.40
CA VAL A 103 -0.83 -1.56 11.30
C VAL A 103 -0.02 -1.78 10.03
N ASN A 104 -0.53 -2.61 9.14
CA ASN A 104 -0.02 -2.73 7.78
C ASN A 104 -1.10 -2.23 6.81
N LEU A 105 -0.82 -1.15 6.09
CA LEU A 105 -1.74 -0.57 5.12
C LEU A 105 -1.34 -1.05 3.73
N LYS A 106 -2.31 -1.56 2.97
CA LYS A 106 -2.18 -1.93 1.56
C LYS A 106 -3.05 -0.99 0.72
N ILE A 107 -2.55 -0.54 -0.42
CA ILE A 107 -3.30 0.17 -1.45
C ILE A 107 -3.17 -0.60 -2.76
N ARG A 108 -4.23 -0.65 -3.56
CA ARG A 108 -4.20 -1.21 -4.92
C ARG A 108 -4.85 -0.27 -5.92
N ASN A 109 -4.33 -0.30 -7.13
CA ASN A 109 -4.97 0.20 -8.33
C ASN A 109 -5.57 -1.01 -9.08
N LEU A 110 -6.87 -0.92 -9.40
CA LEU A 110 -7.68 -1.91 -10.09
C LEU A 110 -7.95 -1.54 -11.56
N GLY A 111 -7.21 -0.56 -12.09
CA GLY A 111 -7.35 -0.05 -13.45
C GLY A 111 -6.77 -1.00 -14.50
N ALA A 112 -6.54 -0.46 -15.70
CA ALA A 112 -6.06 -1.24 -16.84
C ALA A 112 -4.63 -1.79 -16.69
N SER A 113 -3.84 -1.24 -15.77
CA SER A 113 -2.51 -1.71 -15.43
C SER A 113 -2.42 -1.77 -13.90
N PRO A 114 -2.94 -2.85 -13.30
CA PRO A 114 -3.07 -2.94 -11.85
C PRO A 114 -1.70 -3.01 -11.19
N PHE A 115 -1.63 -2.42 -10.01
CA PHE A 115 -0.44 -2.42 -9.16
C PHE A 115 -0.85 -2.23 -7.71
N TRP A 116 0.05 -2.55 -6.80
CA TRP A 116 -0.21 -2.44 -5.37
C TRP A 116 1.04 -1.99 -4.60
N GLY A 117 0.81 -1.40 -3.43
CA GLY A 117 1.85 -1.06 -2.47
C GLY A 117 1.37 -1.40 -1.06
N ALA A 118 2.28 -1.79 -0.17
CA ALA A 118 1.96 -2.01 1.23
C ALA A 118 3.07 -1.47 2.14
N ARG A 119 2.69 -1.02 3.34
CA ARG A 119 3.61 -0.44 4.30
C ARG A 119 3.18 -0.73 5.73
N ALA A 120 4.12 -1.22 6.52
CA ALA A 120 3.99 -1.31 7.96
C ALA A 120 4.18 0.09 8.59
N ILE A 121 3.27 0.44 9.51
CA ILE A 121 3.19 1.74 10.17
C ILE A 121 3.14 1.46 11.67
N SER A 122 4.17 1.89 12.40
CA SER A 122 4.24 1.69 13.84
C SER A 122 4.66 2.98 14.57
N ALA A 123 3.98 3.26 15.68
CA ALA A 123 4.30 4.37 16.58
C ALA A 123 5.46 4.03 17.53
N GLU A 124 5.86 2.76 17.58
CA GLU A 124 6.94 2.29 18.46
C GLU A 124 8.33 2.47 17.84
N VAL A 125 8.40 2.74 16.53
CA VAL A 125 9.65 3.02 15.83
C VAL A 125 10.18 4.41 16.25
N PRO A 126 11.40 4.53 16.77
CA PRO A 126 11.98 5.82 17.14
C PRO A 126 12.02 6.78 15.95
N GLY A 127 11.52 8.00 16.15
CA GLY A 127 11.43 9.01 15.08
C GLY A 127 10.30 8.79 14.08
N SER A 128 9.36 7.88 14.37
CA SER A 128 8.19 7.65 13.50
C SER A 128 7.34 8.91 13.36
N SER A 129 6.89 9.17 12.13
CA SER A 129 5.86 10.16 11.84
C SER A 129 4.46 9.70 12.26
N TRP A 130 4.28 8.44 12.66
CA TRP A 130 3.02 7.92 13.18
C TRP A 130 2.83 8.30 14.64
N GLN A 131 2.12 9.40 14.88
CA GLN A 131 1.94 9.97 16.21
C GLN A 131 0.58 9.57 16.76
N CYS A 132 0.57 9.00 17.96
CA CYS A 132 -0.65 8.50 18.60
C CYS A 132 -0.84 9.12 19.98
N TYR A 133 -2.08 9.49 20.29
CA TYR A 133 -2.48 9.93 21.62
C TYR A 133 -3.71 9.16 22.09
N ASP A 134 -3.80 8.96 23.40
CA ASP A 134 -4.96 8.40 24.06
C ASP A 134 -5.76 9.51 24.74
N ASN A 135 -7.06 9.53 24.49
CA ASN A 135 -7.99 10.34 25.25
C ASN A 135 -8.90 9.40 26.06
N ASN A 136 -8.65 9.36 27.36
CA ASN A 136 -9.47 8.62 28.32
C ASN A 136 -10.25 9.58 29.26
N THR A 137 -10.31 10.87 28.95
CA THR A 137 -10.94 11.87 29.84
C THR A 137 -12.46 11.84 29.78
N ILE A 138 -13.04 11.25 28.73
CA ILE A 138 -14.49 11.04 28.58
C ILE A 138 -14.78 9.56 28.85
N PRO A 139 -15.26 9.18 30.06
CA PRO A 139 -15.44 7.77 30.42
C PRO A 139 -16.39 7.01 29.51
N ALA A 140 -17.39 7.69 28.94
CA ALA A 140 -18.37 7.12 28.02
C ALA A 140 -17.83 6.93 26.59
N SER A 141 -16.71 7.59 26.22
CA SER A 141 -16.16 7.54 24.87
C SER A 141 -14.63 7.67 24.86
N PRO A 142 -13.90 6.77 25.53
CA PRO A 142 -12.46 6.78 25.46
C PRO A 142 -12.02 6.36 24.04
N TYR A 143 -10.99 7.01 23.52
CA TYR A 143 -10.47 6.73 22.19
C TYR A 143 -8.95 6.82 22.13
N THR A 144 -8.38 6.11 21.16
CA THR A 144 -7.00 6.30 20.71
C THR A 144 -7.07 6.93 19.32
N SER A 145 -6.26 7.95 19.06
CA SER A 145 -6.17 8.54 17.72
C SER A 145 -4.71 8.60 17.30
N CYS A 146 -4.45 8.22 16.06
CA CYS A 146 -3.14 8.25 15.44
C CYS A 146 -3.21 9.03 14.13
N SER A 147 -2.17 9.78 13.82
CA SER A 147 -2.04 10.51 12.56
C SER A 147 -0.62 10.47 12.05
N TRP A 148 -0.47 10.42 10.73
CA TRP A 148 0.84 10.50 10.10
C TRP A 148 1.23 11.96 9.87
N ALA A 149 2.41 12.34 10.34
CA ALA A 149 2.98 13.66 10.09
C ALA A 149 3.69 13.70 8.72
N GLY A 150 3.12 14.46 7.78
CA GLY A 150 3.67 14.68 6.44
C GLY A 150 3.08 13.75 5.38
N ILE A 151 3.87 13.46 4.35
CA ILE A 151 3.49 12.58 3.24
C ILE A 151 4.08 11.19 3.48
N MET A 152 3.29 10.15 3.25
CA MET A 152 3.72 8.76 3.27
C MET A 152 3.80 8.25 1.84
N GLU A 153 4.99 7.78 1.43
CA GLU A 153 5.18 7.18 0.11
C GLU A 153 5.07 5.65 0.18
N PHE A 154 4.53 5.06 -0.88
CA PHE A 154 4.41 3.61 -1.09
C PHE A 154 5.09 3.25 -2.40
N ASP A 155 6.15 2.44 -2.30
CA ASP A 155 6.68 1.75 -3.46
C ASP A 155 5.61 0.81 -3.99
N VAL A 156 5.48 0.77 -5.32
CA VAL A 156 4.45 -0.02 -5.99
C VAL A 156 5.05 -1.11 -6.84
N SER A 157 4.36 -2.24 -6.88
CA SER A 157 4.69 -3.39 -7.71
C SER A 157 3.50 -3.70 -8.60
N ALA A 158 3.76 -4.07 -9.85
CA ALA A 158 2.72 -4.60 -10.73
C ALA A 158 2.05 -5.83 -10.09
N GLU A 159 0.74 -5.96 -10.26
CA GLU A 159 -0.03 -7.13 -9.83
C GLU A 159 0.00 -8.27 -10.85
#